data_AF-A0A7V2LLX4-F1
#
_entry.id   AF-A0A7V2LLX4-F1
#
_cell.length_a   1.000
_cell.length_b   1.000
_cell.length_c   1.000
_cell.angle_alpha   90.00
_cell.angle_beta   90.00
_cell.angle_gamma   90.00
#
_symmetry.space_group_name_H-M   'P 1'
#
loop_
_entity.id
_entity.type
_entity.pdbx_description
1 polymer ?
#
loop_
_entity_poly.entity_id
_entity_poly.type
_entity_poly.pdbx_seq_one_letter_code
_entity_poly.pdbx_strand_id
1 'polypeptide(L)'
;MSSLVILFIIWIIMGAGLGYYATSIFKGDRPYGVNGDLIAGILTAIVVGLMDWFIVPMVFPNFGQGMIFLASILEPLLSILIVLWLMRYIKNR
;
A
#
# COMPACT_ATOMS: atom_id res chain seq x y z
N MET A 1 -3.44 9.09 -19.18
CA MET A 1 -2.12 8.44 -19.00
C MET A 1 -1.26 9.14 -17.93
N SER A 2 -1.24 10.48 -17.87
CA SER A 2 -0.44 11.21 -16.87
C SER A 2 -0.82 10.94 -15.40
N SER A 3 -2.10 10.71 -15.10
CA SER A 3 -2.59 10.46 -13.72
C SER A 3 -2.10 9.13 -13.14
N LEU A 4 -2.04 8.07 -13.95
CA LEU A 4 -1.60 6.75 -13.48
C LEU A 4 -0.11 6.74 -13.13
N VAL A 5 0.71 7.43 -13.93
CA VAL A 5 2.15 7.56 -13.64
C VAL A 5 2.37 8.30 -12.31
N ILE A 6 1.59 9.36 -12.07
CA ILE A 6 1.63 10.11 -10.81
C ILE A 6 1.23 9.19 -9.64
N LEU A 7 0.13 8.44 -9.76
CA LEU A 7 -0.30 7.49 -8.73
C LEU A 7 0.74 6.40 -8.47
N PHE A 8 1.39 5.89 -9.52
CA PHE A 8 2.42 4.88 -9.39
C PHE A 8 3.64 5.38 -8.60
N ILE A 9 4.07 6.62 -8.87
CA ILE A 9 5.14 7.28 -8.09
C ILE A 9 4.70 7.46 -6.64
N ILE A 10 3.47 7.91 -6.42
CA ILE A 10 2.87 8.08 -5.09
C ILE A 10 2.88 6.75 -4.31
N TRP A 11 2.46 5.64 -4.92
CA TRP A 11 2.46 4.32 -4.29
C TRP A 11 3.85 3.83 -3.92
N ILE A 12 4.85 4.04 -4.78
CA ILE A 12 6.23 3.69 -4.47
C ILE A 12 6.73 4.49 -3.26
N ILE A 13 6.51 5.81 -3.25
CA ILE A 13 6.94 6.68 -2.16
C ILE A 13 6.24 6.28 -0.84
N MET A 14 4.93 6.04 -0.89
CA MET A 14 4.14 5.67 0.30
C MET A 14 4.49 4.27 0.81
N GLY A 15 4.64 3.30 -0.11
CA GLY A 15 5.08 1.95 0.21
C GLY A 15 6.46 1.91 0.84
N ALA A 16 7.41 2.65 0.26
CA ALA A 16 8.75 2.79 0.83
C ALA A 16 8.72 3.53 2.17
N GLY A 17 7.95 4.62 2.27
CA GLY A 17 7.81 5.39 3.50
C GLY A 17 7.26 4.54 4.65
N LEU A 18 6.12 3.89 4.46
CA LEU A 18 5.52 3.04 5.49
C LEU A 18 6.37 1.79 5.79
N GLY A 19 7.00 1.17 4.79
CA GLY A 19 7.94 0.08 5.01
C GLY A 19 9.17 0.52 5.84
N TYR A 20 9.65 1.74 5.62
CA TYR A 20 10.73 2.31 6.41
C TYR A 20 10.28 2.60 7.85
N TYR A 21 9.12 3.23 8.04
CA TYR A 21 8.57 3.58 9.36
C TYR A 21 7.85 2.42 10.08
N ALA A 22 7.83 1.23 9.48
CA ALA A 22 7.12 0.06 10.00
C ALA A 22 7.44 -0.27 11.46
N THR A 23 8.69 -0.09 11.90
CA THR A 23 9.12 -0.31 13.29
C THR A 23 8.64 0.75 14.28
N SER A 24 8.38 1.97 13.82
CA SER A 24 7.80 3.02 14.67
C SER A 24 6.30 2.80 14.85
N ILE A 25 5.65 2.23 13.84
CA ILE A 25 4.21 1.95 13.84
C ILE A 25 3.90 0.66 14.61
N PHE A 26 4.65 -0.41 14.32
CA PHE A 26 4.48 -1.71 14.96
C PHE A 26 5.63 -1.99 15.90
N LYS A 27 5.30 -2.23 17.18
CA LYS A 27 6.28 -2.69 18.17
C LYS A 27 6.75 -4.10 17.80
N GLY A 28 8.06 -4.31 17.78
CA GLY A 28 8.68 -5.60 17.50
C GLY A 28 9.72 -5.54 16.39
N ASP A 29 10.52 -6.61 16.29
CA ASP A 29 11.58 -6.71 15.30
C ASP A 29 11.04 -6.84 13.88
N ARG A 30 11.85 -6.42 12.90
CA ARG A 30 11.53 -6.59 11.49
C ARG A 30 11.76 -8.06 11.09
N PRO A 31 10.72 -8.80 10.68
CA PRO A 31 10.83 -10.23 10.37
C PRO A 31 11.92 -10.57 9.34
N TYR A 32 12.08 -9.66 8.36
CA TYR A 32 12.99 -9.79 7.23
C TYR A 32 13.90 -8.56 7.09
N GLY A 33 14.13 -7.84 8.20
CA GLY A 33 14.90 -6.59 8.18
C GLY A 33 14.20 -5.43 7.45
N VAL A 34 14.96 -4.33 7.25
CA VAL A 34 14.43 -3.11 6.62
C VAL A 34 14.01 -3.37 5.18
N ASN A 35 14.83 -4.10 4.42
CA ASN A 35 14.58 -4.38 3.01
C ASN A 35 13.30 -5.19 2.80
N GLY A 36 13.00 -6.15 3.69
CA GLY A 36 11.76 -6.91 3.60
C GLY A 36 10.51 -6.06 3.79
N ASP A 37 10.51 -5.16 4.79
CA ASP A 37 9.39 -4.23 4.99
C ASP A 37 9.25 -3.24 3.82
N LEU A 38 10.35 -2.75 3.26
CA LEU A 38 10.34 -1.85 2.10
C LEU A 38 9.74 -2.53 0.86
N ILE A 39 10.24 -3.73 0.52
CA ILE A 39 9.77 -4.48 -0.66
C ILE A 39 8.29 -4.84 -0.48
N ALA A 40 7.91 -5.36 0.70
CA ALA A 40 6.52 -5.70 0.98
C ALA A 40 5.61 -4.47 0.90
N GLY A 41 6.03 -3.33 1.46
CA GLY A 41 5.29 -2.07 1.40
C GLY A 41 5.09 -1.59 -0.03
N ILE A 42 6.16 -1.51 -0.83
CA ILE A 42 6.08 -1.07 -2.24
C ILE A 42 5.20 -2.01 -3.07
N LEU A 43 5.41 -3.32 -2.97
CA LEU A 43 4.63 -4.30 -3.73
C LEU A 43 3.15 -4.26 -3.34
N THR A 44 2.84 -4.18 -2.05
CA THR A 44 1.45 -4.06 -1.58
C THR A 44 0.81 -2.78 -2.11
N ALA A 45 1.52 -1.65 -2.03
CA ALA A 45 1.02 -0.37 -2.53
C ALA A 45 0.67 -0.42 -4.01
N ILE A 46 1.56 -0.99 -4.83
CA ILE A 46 1.38 -1.10 -6.28
C ILE A 46 0.23 -2.05 -6.61
N VAL A 47 0.21 -3.25 -6.00
CA VAL A 47 -0.80 -4.26 -6.31
C VAL A 47 -2.19 -3.76 -5.95
N VAL A 48 -2.37 -3.24 -4.73
CA VAL A 48 -3.66 -2.72 -4.27
C VAL A 48 -4.04 -1.47 -5.05
N GLY A 49 -3.12 -0.53 -5.25
CA GLY A 49 -3.40 0.70 -5.98
C GLY A 49 -3.83 0.44 -7.43
N LEU A 50 -3.17 -0.50 -8.12
CA LEU A 50 -3.59 -0.93 -9.45
C LEU A 50 -4.96 -1.61 -9.42
N MET A 51 -5.20 -2.49 -8.44
CA MET A 51 -6.50 -3.10 -8.24
C MET A 51 -7.57 -2.03 -8.08
N ASP A 52 -7.38 -1.02 -7.24
CA ASP A 52 -8.38 0.02 -7.03
C ASP A 52 -8.62 0.85 -8.29
N TRP A 53 -7.56 1.21 -8.99
CA TRP A 53 -7.65 2.02 -10.21
C TRP A 53 -8.49 1.34 -11.30
N PHE A 54 -8.46 0.00 -11.38
CA PHE A 54 -9.22 -0.75 -12.38
C PHE A 54 -10.54 -1.33 -11.85
N ILE A 55 -10.58 -1.80 -10.61
CA ILE A 55 -11.72 -2.52 -10.02
C ILE A 55 -12.75 -1.54 -9.45
N VAL A 56 -12.34 -0.44 -8.78
CA VAL A 56 -13.29 0.51 -8.20
C VAL A 56 -14.22 1.11 -9.25
N PRO A 57 -13.75 1.55 -10.44
CA PRO A 57 -14.65 2.03 -11.49
C PRO A 57 -15.60 0.95 -12.04
N MET A 58 -15.19 -0.33 -12.00
CA MET A 58 -16.02 -1.45 -12.46
C MET A 58 -17.11 -1.81 -11.45
N VAL A 59 -16.77 -1.81 -10.15
CA VAL A 59 -17.70 -2.18 -9.06
C VAL A 59 -18.59 -1.00 -8.67
N PHE A 60 -18.06 0.23 -8.73
CA PHE A 60 -18.75 1.46 -8.35
C PHE A 60 -18.79 2.44 -9.54
N PRO A 61 -19.59 2.18 -10.58
CA PRO A 61 -19.63 2.99 -11.80
C PRO A 61 -20.10 4.42 -11.58
N ASN A 62 -20.77 4.71 -10.46
CA ASN A 62 -21.25 6.05 -10.10
C ASN A 62 -20.22 6.88 -9.33
N PHE A 63 -19.04 6.33 -9.01
CA PHE A 63 -17.99 7.10 -8.33
C PHE A 63 -17.36 8.11 -9.29
N GLY A 64 -17.35 9.37 -8.87
CA GLY A 64 -16.62 10.41 -9.58
C GLY A 64 -15.11 10.18 -9.53
N GLN A 65 -14.39 10.77 -10.48
CA GLN A 65 -12.92 10.65 -10.59
C GLN A 65 -12.18 11.02 -9.29
N GLY A 66 -12.67 12.00 -8.53
CA GLY A 66 -12.09 12.37 -7.24
C GLY A 66 -12.19 11.27 -6.18
N MET A 67 -13.30 10.52 -6.15
CA MET A 67 -13.48 9.42 -5.19
C MET A 67 -12.63 8.20 -5.56
N ILE A 68 -12.53 7.89 -6.85
CA ILE A 68 -11.62 6.83 -7.35
C ILE A 68 -10.18 7.18 -6.97
N PHE A 69 -9.77 8.42 -7.20
CA PHE A 69 -8.42 8.87 -6.86
C PHE A 69 -8.14 8.77 -5.34
N LEU A 70 -9.10 9.15 -4.49
CA LEU A 70 -8.96 9.01 -3.04
C LEU A 70 -8.88 7.55 -2.59
N ALA A 71 -9.75 6.69 -3.13
CA ALA A 71 -9.75 5.25 -2.82
C ALA A 71 -8.40 4.62 -3.18
N SER A 72 -7.91 4.90 -4.39
CA SER A 72 -6.60 4.44 -4.89
C SER A 72 -5.39 4.96 -4.10
N ILE A 73 -5.57 5.85 -3.11
CA ILE A 73 -4.50 6.31 -2.21
C ILE A 73 -4.68 5.73 -0.80
N LEU A 74 -5.91 5.76 -0.29
CA LEU A 74 -6.22 5.36 1.08
C LEU A 74 -6.18 3.84 1.28
N GLU A 75 -6.71 3.07 0.33
CA GLU A 75 -6.73 1.61 0.44
C GLU A 75 -5.32 0.98 0.39
N PRO A 76 -4.40 1.42 -0.49
CA PRO A 76 -3.02 0.98 -0.45
C PRO A 76 -2.33 1.25 0.88
N LEU A 77 -2.55 2.42 1.50
CA LEU A 77 -1.98 2.75 2.82
C LEU A 77 -2.39 1.74 3.89
N LEU A 78 -3.69 1.49 4.01
CA LEU A 78 -4.23 0.56 4.99
C LEU A 78 -3.72 -0.86 4.72
N SER A 79 -3.69 -1.25 3.45
CA SER A 79 -3.22 -2.56 3.03
C SER A 79 -1.74 -2.79 3.36
N ILE A 80 -0.87 -1.79 3.16
CA ILE A 80 0.54 -1.87 3.56
C ILE A 80 0.64 -2.15 5.07
N LEU A 81 -0.10 -1.41 5.90
CA LEU A 81 -0.09 -1.61 7.34
C LEU A 81 -0.55 -3.02 7.73
N ILE A 82 -1.61 -3.51 7.11
CA ILE A 82 -2.12 -4.88 7.33
C ILE A 82 -1.07 -5.92 6.94
N VAL A 83 -0.44 -5.79 5.77
CA VAL A 83 0.59 -6.74 5.30
C VAL A 83 1.82 -6.73 6.21
N LEU A 84 2.33 -5.54 6.56
CA LEU A 84 3.47 -5.40 7.47
C LEU A 84 3.18 -5.97 8.87
N TRP A 85 1.95 -5.81 9.36
CA TRP A 85 1.49 -6.41 10.60
C TRP A 85 1.39 -7.94 10.48
N LEU A 86 0.79 -8.46 9.40
CA LEU A 86 0.66 -9.90 9.15
C LEU A 86 2.02 -10.58 9.07
N MET A 87 3.00 -9.99 8.38
CA MET A 87 4.36 -10.54 8.32
C MET A 87 4.97 -10.70 9.72
N ARG A 88 4.77 -9.72 10.61
CA ARG A 88 5.23 -9.79 12.00
C ARG A 88 4.47 -10.83 12.80
N TYR A 89 3.15 -10.87 12.64
CA TYR A 89 2.28 -11.81 13.33
C TYR A 89 2.63 -13.26 12.98
N ILE A 90 2.82 -13.55 11.69
CA ILE A 90 3.13 -14.91 11.21
C ILE A 90 4.53 -15.34 11.64
N LYS A 91 5.53 -14.45 11.62
CA LYS A 91 6.91 -14.80 11.98
C LYS A 91 7.14 -14.96 13.48
N ASN A 92 6.39 -14.20 14.31
CA ASN A 92 6.51 -14.23 15.77
C ASN A 92 5.57 -15.25 16.44
N ARG A 93 4.83 -16.03 15.66
CA ARG A 93 4.16 -17.26 16.11
C ARG A 93 5.10 -18.45 15.97
#